data_AF-A0A4Y2WED7-F1
#
_entry.id   AF-A0A4Y2WED7-F1
#
_cell.length_a   1.000
_cell.length_b   1.000
_cell.length_c   1.000
_cell.angle_alpha   90.00
_cell.angle_beta   90.00
_cell.angle_gamma   90.00
#
_symmetry.space_group_name_H-M   'P 1'
#
loop_
_entity.id
_entity.type
_entity.pdbx_description
1 polymer ?
#
loop_
_entity_poly.entity_id
_entity_poly.type
_entity_poly.pdbx_seq_one_letter_code
_entity_poly.pdbx_strand_id
1 'polypeptide(L)'
;MEKVNTVVSCVNDASMIVRNCVKTSVTNRDKSFERELLMLVVNKITDFIPNKVINVDVDVSEFVSLADHSFNVPDKIDMLLGAKIFYELLRPGQIYAQNSQLLLQNTVFGYVVSGSVDQVAEDRVHCGLILDDDLNKTLKQFWEIENVDVE
;
A
#
# COMPACT_ATOMS: atom_id res chain seq x y z
N MET A 1 3.15 3.05 -28.40
CA MET A 1 4.08 2.73 -27.31
C MET A 1 5.48 2.90 -27.86
N GLU A 2 6.31 3.69 -27.20
CA GLU A 2 7.67 4.03 -27.66
C GLU A 2 8.70 3.28 -26.81
N LYS A 3 9.86 2.98 -27.42
CA LYS A 3 10.99 2.37 -26.71
C LYS A 3 11.81 3.43 -26.02
N VAL A 4 12.21 3.17 -24.78
CA VAL A 4 13.12 3.99 -23.97
C VAL A 4 14.16 3.10 -23.30
N ASN A 5 15.20 3.70 -22.73
CA ASN A 5 16.16 2.98 -21.88
C ASN A 5 16.53 3.87 -20.71
N THR A 6 15.71 3.83 -19.67
CA THR A 6 15.82 4.73 -18.51
C THR A 6 15.89 3.91 -17.23
N VAL A 7 16.74 4.34 -16.29
CA VAL A 7 16.84 3.75 -14.97
C VAL A 7 15.90 4.48 -14.01
N VAL A 8 15.08 3.73 -13.28
CA VAL A 8 14.29 4.24 -12.15
C VAL A 8 14.94 3.74 -10.87
N SER A 9 15.35 4.68 -10.02
CA SER A 9 15.88 4.39 -8.69
C SER A 9 14.75 4.27 -7.67
N CYS A 10 14.90 3.36 -6.72
CA CYS A 10 13.95 3.01 -5.68
C CYS A 10 14.62 3.10 -4.29
N VAL A 11 13.84 2.84 -3.24
CA VAL A 11 14.34 2.81 -1.87
C VAL A 11 15.36 1.68 -1.69
N ASN A 12 16.35 1.88 -0.82
CA ASN A 12 17.39 0.88 -0.50
C ASN A 12 18.32 0.55 -1.68
N ASP A 13 18.72 1.56 -2.46
CA ASP A 13 19.57 1.46 -3.66
C ASP A 13 19.07 0.46 -4.73
N ALA A 14 17.82 0.01 -4.62
CA ALA A 14 17.18 -0.78 -5.65
C ALA A 14 16.98 0.08 -6.90
N SER A 15 17.14 -0.52 -8.07
CA SER A 15 16.87 0.16 -9.34
C SER A 15 16.31 -0.80 -10.38
N MET A 16 15.59 -0.26 -11.36
CA MET A 16 15.10 -1.04 -12.50
C MET A 16 15.32 -0.30 -13.81
N ILE A 17 15.54 -1.07 -14.88
CA ILE A 17 15.61 -0.55 -16.24
C ILE A 17 14.20 -0.61 -16.85
N VAL A 18 13.67 0.54 -17.23
CA VAL A 18 12.42 0.67 -17.97
C VAL A 18 12.71 0.77 -19.46
N ARG A 19 12.03 -0.07 -20.25
CA ARG A 19 12.27 -0.19 -21.69
C ARG A 19 11.19 0.44 -22.57
N ASN A 20 10.03 0.75 -21.98
CA ASN A 20 8.87 1.21 -22.72
C ASN A 20 8.26 2.43 -22.04
N CYS A 21 7.75 3.35 -22.84
CA CYS A 21 6.92 4.44 -22.38
C CYS A 21 5.67 4.61 -23.26
N VAL A 22 4.68 5.30 -22.73
CA VAL A 22 3.44 5.62 -23.43
C VAL A 22 3.09 7.06 -23.15
N LYS A 23 2.72 7.80 -24.20
CA LYS A 23 2.08 9.09 -24.08
C LYS A 23 0.57 8.87 -24.02
N THR A 24 -0.07 9.32 -22.94
CA THR A 24 -1.51 9.12 -22.70
C THR A 24 -2.13 10.37 -22.10
N SER A 25 -3.42 10.58 -22.36
CA SER A 25 -4.21 11.60 -21.67
C SER A 25 -4.83 11.02 -20.40
N VAL A 26 -4.80 11.80 -19.31
CA VAL A 26 -5.50 11.53 -18.05
C VAL A 26 -6.55 12.60 -17.86
N THR A 27 -7.80 12.19 -17.69
CA THR A 27 -8.95 13.09 -17.50
C THR A 27 -9.85 12.59 -16.38
N ASN A 28 -10.54 13.51 -15.71
CA ASN A 28 -11.54 13.19 -14.70
C ASN A 28 -12.93 12.94 -15.34
N ARG A 29 -13.88 12.43 -14.56
CA ARG A 29 -15.20 11.97 -15.07
C ARG A 29 -15.99 13.05 -15.80
N ASP A 30 -15.92 14.30 -15.34
CA ASP A 30 -16.65 15.44 -15.93
C ASP A 30 -15.86 16.19 -17.01
N LYS A 31 -14.63 15.75 -17.32
CA LYS A 31 -13.70 16.35 -18.28
C LYS A 31 -13.30 17.80 -17.97
N SER A 32 -13.49 18.27 -16.74
CA SER A 32 -13.01 19.60 -16.31
C SER A 32 -11.51 19.66 -16.09
N PHE A 33 -10.85 18.50 -16.01
CA PHE A 33 -9.40 18.36 -15.94
C PHE A 33 -8.91 17.37 -16.99
N GLU A 34 -7.84 17.76 -17.71
CA GLU A 34 -7.15 16.89 -18.67
C GLU A 34 -5.66 17.22 -18.72
N ARG A 35 -4.81 16.18 -18.72
CA ARG A 35 -3.36 16.30 -18.92
C ARG A 35 -2.82 15.19 -19.78
N GLU A 36 -2.00 15.56 -20.78
CA GLU A 36 -1.18 14.60 -21.50
C GLU A 36 0.09 14.30 -20.71
N LEU A 37 0.34 13.02 -20.42
CA LEU A 37 1.47 12.54 -19.65
C LEU A 37 2.29 11.55 -20.46
N LEU A 38 3.62 11.66 -20.33
CA LEU A 38 4.53 10.59 -20.73
C LEU A 38 4.74 9.67 -19.53
N MET A 39 4.28 8.43 -19.64
CA MET A 39 4.30 7.44 -18.58
C MET A 39 5.26 6.30 -18.90
N LEU A 40 5.98 5.85 -17.88
CA LEU A 40 6.84 4.68 -17.95
C LEU A 40 6.02 3.41 -17.77
N VAL A 41 6.27 2.40 -18.61
CA VAL A 41 5.54 1.13 -18.56
C VAL A 41 6.38 0.10 -17.81
N VAL A 42 5.86 -0.38 -16.68
CA VAL A 42 6.47 -1.38 -15.81
C VAL A 42 5.53 -2.57 -15.62
N ASN A 43 6.07 -3.74 -15.29
CA ASN A 43 5.26 -4.95 -15.09
C ASN A 43 4.39 -4.88 -13.82
N LYS A 44 4.87 -4.17 -12.79
CA LYS A 44 4.21 -4.02 -11.50
C LYS A 44 4.62 -2.68 -10.90
N ILE A 45 3.63 -1.89 -10.44
CA ILE A 45 3.85 -0.58 -9.81
C ILE A 45 4.09 -0.76 -8.31
N THR A 46 3.15 -1.42 -7.62
CA THR A 46 3.25 -1.77 -6.19
C THR A 46 2.57 -3.13 -5.94
N ASP A 47 2.70 -3.65 -4.72
CA ASP A 47 1.73 -4.59 -4.17
C ASP A 47 0.36 -3.93 -3.98
N PHE A 48 -0.62 -4.68 -3.46
CA PHE A 48 -1.93 -4.13 -3.15
C PHE A 48 -1.83 -3.03 -2.10
N ILE A 49 -2.57 -1.96 -2.35
CA ILE A 49 -2.67 -0.81 -1.45
C ILE A 49 -4.16 -0.54 -1.20
N PRO A 50 -4.61 -0.56 0.07
CA PRO A 50 -3.86 -1.01 1.24
C PRO A 50 -3.47 -2.49 1.15
N ASN A 51 -2.47 -2.93 1.91
CA ASN A 51 -2.03 -4.34 1.91
C ASN A 51 -2.97 -5.28 2.67
N LYS A 52 -3.93 -4.72 3.40
CA LYS A 52 -5.01 -5.41 4.10
C LYS A 52 -6.24 -4.53 4.14
N VAL A 53 -7.41 -5.13 4.36
CA VAL A 53 -8.64 -4.37 4.54
C VAL A 53 -8.50 -3.46 5.75
N ILE A 54 -8.82 -2.18 5.55
CA ILE A 54 -8.90 -1.19 6.60
C ILE A 54 -10.36 -1.16 7.07
N ASN A 55 -10.57 -1.51 8.33
CA ASN A 55 -11.89 -1.34 8.94
C ASN A 55 -12.08 0.14 9.27
N VAL A 56 -12.90 0.83 8.47
CA VAL A 56 -13.22 2.23 8.66
C VAL A 56 -14.65 2.27 9.19
N ASP A 57 -14.81 2.36 10.52
CA ASP A 57 -16.11 2.58 11.18
C ASP A 57 -16.53 4.06 11.16
N VAL A 58 -15.86 4.84 10.31
CA VAL A 58 -16.05 6.29 10.20
C VAL A 58 -16.99 6.54 9.05
N ASP A 59 -18.09 7.24 9.32
CA ASP A 59 -18.93 7.78 8.27
C ASP A 59 -18.15 8.90 7.56
N VAL A 60 -17.43 8.52 6.51
CA VAL A 60 -16.74 9.44 5.59
C VAL A 60 -17.77 10.30 4.80
N SER A 61 -19.05 10.07 5.06
CA SER A 61 -20.26 10.71 4.55
C SER A 61 -20.63 10.29 3.14
N GLU A 62 -21.91 9.98 2.95
CA GLU A 62 -22.58 9.85 1.65
C GLU A 62 -22.53 11.15 0.80
N PHE A 63 -22.06 12.26 1.37
CA PHE A 63 -22.18 13.61 0.79
C PHE A 63 -20.95 14.09 0.03
N VAL A 64 -19.84 13.34 0.03
CA VAL A 64 -18.62 13.70 -0.69
C VAL A 64 -18.30 12.69 -1.79
N SER A 65 -17.98 13.20 -2.99
CA SER A 65 -17.54 12.35 -4.09
C SER A 65 -16.10 11.92 -3.84
N LEU A 66 -15.90 10.71 -3.32
CA LEU A 66 -14.58 10.09 -3.21
C LEU A 66 -13.97 9.85 -4.60
N ALA A 67 -12.66 9.97 -4.69
CA ALA A 67 -11.91 9.57 -5.89
C ALA A 67 -11.89 8.04 -6.05
N ASP A 68 -11.92 7.32 -4.93
CA ASP A 68 -11.97 5.87 -4.84
C ASP A 68 -12.91 5.45 -3.69
N HIS A 69 -14.02 4.78 -4.02
CA HIS A 69 -14.98 4.29 -3.02
C HIS A 69 -14.51 3.00 -2.33
N SER A 70 -13.50 2.34 -2.87
CA SER A 70 -12.87 1.12 -2.36
C SER A 70 -11.51 1.37 -1.72
N PHE A 71 -11.20 2.62 -1.34
CA PHE A 71 -9.90 3.03 -0.78
C PHE A 71 -9.43 2.19 0.43
N ASN A 72 -10.36 1.52 1.12
CA ASN A 72 -10.12 0.71 2.30
C ASN A 72 -9.94 -0.79 1.99
N VAL A 73 -10.10 -1.21 0.74
CA VAL A 73 -9.98 -2.60 0.28
C VAL A 73 -8.70 -2.78 -0.53
N PRO A 74 -7.91 -3.85 -0.30
CA PRO A 74 -6.71 -4.10 -1.08
C PRO A 74 -6.99 -4.21 -2.58
N ASP A 75 -6.36 -3.34 -3.37
CA ASP A 75 -6.40 -3.43 -4.82
C ASP A 75 -5.05 -2.99 -5.44
N LYS A 76 -4.87 -3.30 -6.72
CA LYS A 76 -3.69 -2.93 -7.51
C LYS A 76 -3.70 -1.44 -7.84
N ILE A 77 -2.50 -0.87 -7.98
CA ILE A 77 -2.32 0.46 -8.56
C ILE A 77 -2.05 0.30 -10.06
N ASP A 78 -2.93 0.88 -10.89
CA ASP A 78 -2.79 0.88 -12.35
C ASP A 78 -1.94 2.04 -12.87
N MET A 79 -1.84 3.14 -12.11
CA MET A 79 -1.12 4.34 -12.52
C MET A 79 -0.47 5.04 -11.32
N LEU A 80 0.83 5.35 -11.43
CA LEU A 80 1.55 6.17 -10.45
C LEU A 80 1.84 7.56 -11.04
N LEU A 81 1.19 8.57 -10.48
CA LEU A 81 1.37 9.97 -10.88
C LEU A 81 2.49 10.61 -10.08
N GLY A 82 3.53 11.06 -10.77
CA GLY A 82 4.68 11.70 -10.14
C GLY A 82 4.43 13.14 -9.69
N ALA A 83 5.39 13.69 -8.94
CA ALA A 83 5.33 15.05 -8.39
C ALA A 83 5.11 16.15 -9.43
N LYS A 84 5.47 15.91 -10.70
CA LYS A 84 5.31 16.86 -11.81
C LYS A 84 3.91 17.46 -11.91
N ILE A 85 2.87 16.65 -11.69
CA ILE A 85 1.48 17.10 -11.79
C ILE A 85 0.77 17.19 -10.44
N PHE A 86 1.42 16.74 -9.36
CA PHE A 86 0.80 16.58 -8.04
C PHE A 86 0.04 17.82 -7.57
N TYR A 87 0.67 18.99 -7.65
CA TYR A 87 0.04 20.25 -7.21
C TYR A 87 -1.09 20.72 -8.12
N GLU A 88 -1.14 20.28 -9.38
CA GLU A 88 -2.26 20.58 -10.28
C GLU A 88 -3.50 19.72 -9.97
N LEU A 89 -3.30 18.57 -9.31
CA LEU A 89 -4.39 17.68 -8.90
C LEU A 89 -5.10 18.20 -7.65
N LEU A 90 -4.40 18.91 -6.77
CA LEU A 90 -4.97 19.39 -5.52
C LEU A 90 -5.99 20.50 -5.75
N ARG A 91 -7.11 20.43 -5.03
CA ARG A 91 -8.13 21.47 -4.97
C ARG A 91 -8.22 22.03 -3.54
N PRO A 92 -8.67 23.28 -3.37
CA PRO A 92 -9.05 23.77 -2.05
C PRO A 92 -10.13 22.88 -1.43
N GLY A 93 -10.01 22.64 -0.13
CA GLY A 93 -10.95 21.81 0.62
C GLY A 93 -10.26 20.64 1.30
N GLN A 94 -10.36 20.64 2.63
CA GLN A 94 -9.91 19.56 3.50
C GLN A 94 -11.02 19.30 4.52
N ILE A 95 -11.33 18.03 4.75
CA ILE A 95 -12.34 17.61 5.71
C ILE A 95 -11.69 16.56 6.62
N TYR A 96 -11.72 16.79 7.92
CA TYR A 96 -11.37 15.76 8.90
C TYR A 96 -12.61 14.94 9.18
N ALA A 97 -12.53 13.62 9.00
CA ALA A 97 -13.65 12.76 9.30
C ALA A 97 -13.84 12.68 10.83
N GLN A 98 -15.09 12.75 11.28
CA GLN A 98 -15.43 12.92 12.69
C GLN A 98 -14.84 11.79 13.54
N ASN A 99 -14.28 12.14 14.71
CA ASN A 99 -13.68 11.20 15.66
C ASN A 99 -12.61 10.28 15.05
N SER A 100 -11.88 10.74 14.03
CA SER A 100 -10.84 9.96 13.36
C SER A 100 -9.59 10.81 13.08
N GLN A 101 -8.49 10.15 12.72
CA GLN A 101 -7.29 10.80 12.18
C GLN A 101 -7.29 10.84 10.65
N LEU A 102 -8.45 10.59 10.02
CA LEU A 102 -8.60 10.59 8.58
C LEU A 102 -8.83 12.00 8.06
N LEU A 103 -8.02 12.36 7.06
CA LEU A 103 -8.09 13.60 6.30
C LEU A 103 -8.54 13.29 4.89
N LEU A 104 -9.63 13.93 4.47
CA LEU A 104 -10.09 13.95 3.10
C LEU A 104 -9.56 15.20 2.41
N GLN A 105 -8.72 15.00 1.39
CA GLN A 105 -8.17 16.06 0.57
C GLN A 105 -8.95 16.15 -0.75
N ASN A 106 -9.49 17.33 -1.06
CA ASN A 106 -10.15 17.55 -2.35
C ASN A 106 -9.14 17.53 -3.50
N THR A 107 -9.46 16.82 -4.58
CA THR A 107 -8.65 16.78 -5.80
C THR A 107 -9.53 16.93 -7.04
N VAL A 108 -8.91 17.09 -8.21
CA VAL A 108 -9.61 17.07 -9.51
C VAL A 108 -10.35 15.76 -9.78
N PHE A 109 -10.02 14.67 -9.09
CA PHE A 109 -10.65 13.35 -9.25
C PHE A 109 -11.72 13.04 -8.20
N GLY A 110 -11.92 13.92 -7.21
CA GLY A 110 -12.71 13.66 -6.01
C GLY A 110 -11.85 13.71 -4.76
N TYR A 111 -12.47 13.47 -3.60
CA TYR A 111 -11.76 13.46 -2.33
C TYR A 111 -10.91 12.18 -2.18
N VAL A 112 -9.63 12.34 -1.87
CA VAL A 112 -8.73 11.23 -1.49
C VAL A 112 -8.63 11.16 0.02
N VAL A 113 -8.64 9.94 0.57
CA VAL A 113 -8.52 9.69 2.01
C VAL A 113 -7.05 9.46 2.37
N SER A 114 -6.62 10.07 3.46
CA SER A 114 -5.28 9.95 4.02
C SER A 114 -5.33 9.97 5.54
N GLY A 115 -4.20 9.68 6.19
CA GLY A 115 -4.10 9.67 7.65
C GLY A 115 -3.95 8.26 8.20
N SER A 116 -4.19 8.12 9.49
CA SER A 116 -4.03 6.88 10.24
C SER A 116 -5.39 6.37 10.71
N VAL A 117 -5.47 5.06 10.83
CA VAL A 117 -6.53 4.39 11.56
C VAL A 117 -5.93 3.69 12.78
N ASP A 118 -6.65 3.69 13.88
CA ASP A 118 -6.29 2.86 15.03
C ASP A 118 -6.55 1.40 14.64
N GLN A 119 -5.49 0.71 14.24
CA GLN A 119 -5.57 -0.73 14.07
C GLN A 119 -5.58 -1.34 15.46
N VAL A 120 -6.72 -1.88 15.87
CA VAL A 120 -6.77 -2.80 17.01
C VAL A 120 -5.76 -3.89 16.68
N ALA A 121 -4.71 -4.00 17.50
CA ALA A 121 -3.75 -5.07 17.35
C ALA A 121 -4.54 -6.38 17.35
N GLU A 122 -4.45 -7.15 16.27
CA GLU A 122 -4.94 -8.52 16.35
C GLU A 122 -4.06 -9.21 17.39
N ASP A 123 -4.65 -9.67 18.50
CA ASP A 123 -4.02 -10.58 19.48
C ASP A 123 -3.79 -11.95 18.81
N ARG A 124 -3.06 -11.97 17.69
CA ARG A 124 -2.65 -13.19 17.01
C ARG A 124 -1.52 -13.80 17.81
N VAL A 125 -1.90 -14.66 18.74
CA VAL A 125 -0.98 -15.63 19.34
C VAL A 125 -0.56 -16.61 18.25
N HIS A 126 0.62 -16.40 17.68
CA HIS A 126 1.24 -17.37 16.79
C HIS A 126 1.72 -18.57 17.61
N CYS A 127 0.98 -19.67 17.59
CA CYS A 127 1.43 -20.93 18.15
C CYS A 127 2.07 -21.78 17.04
N GLY A 128 3.40 -21.81 16.99
CA GLY A 128 4.13 -22.72 16.12
C GLY A 128 4.24 -24.09 16.78
N LEU A 129 3.47 -25.07 16.30
CA LEU A 129 3.65 -26.46 16.68
C LEU A 129 4.71 -27.08 15.75
N ILE A 130 5.94 -27.22 16.22
CA ILE A 130 6.99 -27.94 15.52
C ILE A 130 6.84 -29.42 15.87
N LEU A 131 6.26 -30.20 14.95
CA LEU A 131 6.27 -31.66 14.99
C LEU A 131 7.51 -32.15 14.26
N ASP A 132 8.68 -31.97 14.88
CA ASP A 132 9.94 -32.48 14.36
C ASP A 132 10.48 -33.55 15.32
N ASP A 133 10.46 -34.80 14.85
CA ASP A 133 10.96 -35.95 15.60
C ASP A 133 12.47 -35.82 15.90
N ASP A 134 13.23 -35.13 15.03
CA ASP A 134 14.66 -34.90 15.23
C ASP A 134 14.93 -33.88 16.35
N LEU A 135 14.09 -32.85 16.49
CA LEU A 135 14.16 -31.93 17.62
C LEU A 135 13.86 -32.65 18.94
N ASN A 136 12.84 -33.51 18.94
CA ASN A 136 12.44 -34.26 20.13
C ASN A 136 13.53 -35.25 20.57
N LYS A 137 14.21 -35.87 19.60
CA LYS A 137 15.38 -36.72 19.83
C LYS A 137 16.57 -35.93 20.37
N THR A 138 16.84 -34.75 19.81
CA THR A 138 17.94 -33.87 20.23
C THR A 138 17.72 -33.37 21.66
N LEU A 139 16.49 -32.99 22.02
CA LEU A 139 16.12 -32.55 23.38
C LEU A 139 16.28 -33.66 24.42
N LYS A 140 15.92 -34.91 24.09
CA LYS A 140 16.13 -36.06 24.98
C LYS A 140 17.62 -36.32 25.23
N GLN A 141 18.42 -36.33 24.18
CA GLN A 141 19.87 -36.53 24.30
C GLN A 141 20.53 -35.44 25.15
N PHE A 142 20.08 -34.18 25.01
CA PHE A 142 20.58 -33.09 25.85
C PHE A 142 20.31 -33.33 27.34
N TRP A 143 19.08 -33.74 27.71
CA TRP A 143 18.70 -33.99 29.10
C TRP A 143 19.34 -35.25 29.70
N GLU A 144 19.65 -36.26 28.88
CA GLU A 144 20.40 -37.44 29.33
C GLU A 144 21.85 -37.09 29.67
N ILE A 145 22.44 -36.09 29.02
CA ILE A 145 23.82 -35.64 29.26
C ILE A 145 23.93 -34.78 30.53
N GLU A 146 22.90 -33.98 30.86
CA GLU A 146 22.90 -33.16 32.08
C GLU A 146 22.54 -33.92 33.36
N ASN A 147 21.96 -35.12 33.25
CA ASN A 147 21.80 -36.05 34.37
C ASN A 147 23.12 -36.78 34.66
N VAL A 148 24.12 -36.03 35.15
CA VAL A 148 25.27 -36.64 35.79
C VAL A 148 24.85 -36.99 37.21
N ASP A 149 24.74 -38.28 37.52
CA ASP A 149 24.56 -38.72 38.90
C ASP A 149 25.70 -38.18 39.76
N VAL A 150 25.36 -37.36 40.75
CA VAL A 150 26.32 -36.88 41.74
C VAL A 150 26.57 -38.03 42.72
N GLU A 151 27.70 -38.73 42.55
CA GLU A 151 28.27 -39.58 43.62
C GLU A 151 28.83 -38.74 44.77
#